data_AF-A0A699YQS3-F1
#
_entry.id   AF-A0A699YQS3-F1
#
_cell.length_a   1.000
_cell.length_b   1.000
_cell.length_c   1.000
_cell.angle_alpha   90.00
_cell.angle_beta   90.00
_cell.angle_gamma   90.00
#
_symmetry.space_group_name_H-M   'P 1'
#
loop_
_entity.id
_entity.type
_entity.pdbx_description
1 polymer ?
#
loop_
_entity_poly.entity_id
_entity_poly.type
_entity_poly.pdbx_seq_one_letter_code
_entity_poly.pdbx_strand_id
1 'polypeptide(L)'
;MAENKKKLLDGLKSVIWQVVPGRSQLQNYEKSLLGLVQLTPALAGVRVPVEMLQYVDQGGNPHQYTAEVFEACVRDNQLVKGKVVAVQSLYDALLAELTTQQPEVAAAYRALVDNKPPG
;
A
#
# COMPACT_ATOMS: atom_id res chain seq x y z
N MET A 1 22.45 57.06 1.88
CA MET A 1 23.44 56.43 0.96
C MET A 1 23.26 54.91 0.85
N ALA A 2 23.02 54.18 1.96
CA ALA A 2 22.82 52.72 1.95
C ALA A 2 21.60 52.24 1.14
N GLU A 3 20.49 52.98 1.17
CA GLU A 3 19.24 52.63 0.49
C GLU A 3 19.37 52.66 -1.05
N ASN A 4 20.09 53.66 -1.59
CA ASN A 4 20.38 53.72 -3.03
C ASN A 4 21.26 52.57 -3.49
N LYS A 5 22.26 52.19 -2.68
CA LYS A 5 23.13 51.05 -3.00
C LYS A 5 22.32 49.74 -3.06
N LYS A 6 21.33 49.56 -2.17
CA LYS A 6 20.43 48.41 -2.16
C LYS A 6 19.54 48.36 -3.41
N LYS A 7 18.90 49.48 -3.78
CA LYS A 7 18.07 49.58 -5.00
C LYS A 7 18.88 49.27 -6.28
N LEU A 8 20.12 49.76 -6.35
CA LEU A 8 21.02 49.45 -7.47
C LEU A 8 21.41 47.97 -7.52
N LEU A 9 21.73 47.36 -6.38
CA LEU A 9 22.02 45.93 -6.30
C LEU A 9 20.83 45.07 -6.69
N ASP A 10 19.61 45.43 -6.28
CA ASP A 10 18.39 44.71 -6.63
C ASP A 10 18.05 44.88 -8.11
N GLY A 11 18.26 46.07 -8.67
CA GLY A 11 18.16 46.32 -10.11
C GLY A 11 19.17 45.49 -10.92
N LEU A 12 20.43 45.45 -10.47
CA LEU A 12 21.49 44.66 -11.12
C LEU A 12 21.16 43.16 -11.06
N LYS A 13 20.70 42.64 -9.90
CA LYS A 13 20.24 41.26 -9.75
C LYS A 13 19.08 40.94 -10.69
N SER A 14 18.13 41.86 -10.85
CA SER A 14 17.01 41.71 -11.78
C SER A 14 17.49 41.59 -13.22
N VAL A 15 18.36 42.49 -13.68
CA VAL A 15 18.94 42.46 -15.04
C VAL A 15 19.75 41.20 -15.26
N ILE A 16 20.63 40.83 -14.32
CA ILE A 16 21.40 39.58 -14.38
C ILE A 16 20.46 38.39 -14.48
N TRP A 17 19.37 38.38 -13.70
CA TRP A 17 18.35 37.34 -13.77
C TRP A 17 17.65 37.28 -15.14
N GLN A 18 17.51 38.40 -15.85
CA GLN A 18 16.92 38.42 -17.18
C GLN A 18 17.81 37.81 -18.26
N VAL A 19 19.12 37.89 -18.10
CA VAL A 19 20.11 37.46 -19.10
C VAL A 19 20.60 36.02 -18.84
N VAL A 20 20.11 35.36 -17.79
CA VAL A 20 20.45 33.96 -17.48
C VAL A 20 20.07 33.05 -18.66
N PRO A 21 21.04 32.33 -19.26
CA PRO A 21 20.76 31.35 -20.29
C PRO A 21 19.78 30.27 -19.79
N GLY A 22 18.77 29.93 -20.60
CA GLY A 22 17.78 28.92 -20.23
C GLY A 22 16.71 29.38 -19.23
N ARG A 23 16.64 30.68 -18.89
CA ARG A 23 15.61 31.23 -17.98
C ARG A 23 14.19 30.86 -18.37
N SER A 24 13.85 30.92 -19.65
CA SER A 24 12.51 30.55 -20.13
C SER A 24 12.17 29.09 -19.82
N GLN A 25 13.15 28.19 -19.94
CA GLN A 25 12.97 26.78 -19.58
C GLN A 25 12.77 26.61 -18.07
N LEU A 26 13.56 27.31 -17.25
CA LEU A 26 13.37 27.32 -15.80
C LEU A 26 11.99 27.83 -15.39
N GLN A 27 11.52 28.91 -16.03
CA GLN A 27 10.16 29.43 -15.82
C GLN A 27 9.07 28.44 -16.25
N ASN A 28 9.31 27.68 -17.32
CA ASN A 28 8.40 26.63 -17.75
C ASN A 28 8.37 25.47 -16.74
N TYR A 29 9.54 25.03 -16.24
CA TYR A 29 9.60 24.00 -15.20
C TYR A 29 8.93 24.47 -13.90
N GLU A 30 9.16 25.70 -13.48
CA GLU A 30 8.50 26.30 -12.32
C GLU A 30 6.97 26.25 -12.48
N LYS A 31 6.45 26.70 -13.63
CA LYS A 31 5.01 26.62 -13.94
C LYS A 31 4.49 25.19 -13.93
N SER A 32 5.23 24.24 -14.51
CA SER A 32 4.85 22.82 -14.52
C SER A 32 4.82 22.22 -13.11
N LEU A 33 5.82 22.49 -12.28
CA LEU A 33 5.88 22.03 -10.90
C LEU A 33 4.74 22.63 -10.06
N LEU A 34 4.47 23.93 -10.22
CA LEU A 34 3.31 24.58 -9.59
C LEU A 34 1.99 23.93 -10.03
N GLY A 35 1.86 23.61 -11.32
CA GLY A 35 0.72 22.88 -11.86
C GLY A 35 0.55 21.51 -11.20
N LEU A 36 1.63 20.76 -10.99
CA LEU A 36 1.57 19.47 -10.28
C LEU A 36 1.11 19.65 -8.82
N VAL A 37 1.62 20.65 -8.11
CA VAL A 37 1.20 20.94 -6.73
C VAL A 37 -0.29 21.28 -6.66
N GLN A 38 -0.82 22.01 -7.65
CA GLN A 38 -2.26 22.33 -7.72
C GLN A 38 -3.15 21.09 -7.94
N LEU A 39 -2.60 19.99 -8.45
CA LEU A 39 -3.31 18.72 -8.62
C LEU A 39 -3.30 17.85 -7.35
N THR A 40 -2.45 18.15 -6.37
CA THR A 40 -2.36 17.40 -5.10
C THR A 40 -3.72 17.19 -4.41
N PRO A 41 -4.63 18.19 -4.32
CA PRO A 41 -5.94 17.99 -3.72
C PRO A 41 -6.79 16.93 -4.43
N ALA A 42 -6.65 16.78 -5.74
CA ALA A 42 -7.35 15.74 -6.51
C ALA A 42 -6.87 14.32 -6.17
N LEU A 43 -5.65 14.20 -5.64
CA LEU A 43 -5.04 12.93 -5.23
C LEU A 43 -5.19 12.66 -3.73
N ALA A 44 -5.82 13.54 -2.95
CA ALA A 44 -5.90 13.43 -1.49
C ALA A 44 -6.60 12.15 -0.99
N GLY A 45 -7.46 11.54 -1.82
CA GLY A 45 -8.12 10.26 -1.50
C GLY A 45 -7.28 9.02 -1.83
N VAL A 46 -6.19 9.17 -2.58
CA VAL A 46 -5.36 8.05 -3.01
C VAL A 46 -4.35 7.73 -1.92
N ARG A 47 -4.40 6.50 -1.41
CA ARG A 47 -3.43 5.98 -0.44
C ARG A 47 -2.47 5.03 -1.14
N VAL A 48 -1.20 5.20 -0.85
CA VAL A 48 -0.12 4.36 -1.39
C VAL A 48 0.62 3.72 -0.22
N PRO A 49 0.90 2.40 -0.25
CA PRO A 49 1.72 1.74 0.77
C PRO A 49 3.13 2.37 0.85
N VAL A 50 3.65 2.53 2.06
CA VAL A 50 4.97 3.14 2.29
C VAL A 50 6.08 2.26 1.72
N GLU A 51 5.88 0.94 1.80
CA GLU A 51 6.79 -0.07 1.28
C GLU A 51 6.92 0.03 -0.24
N MET A 52 5.83 0.39 -0.94
CA MET A 52 5.86 0.64 -2.38
C MET A 52 6.69 1.88 -2.71
N LEU A 53 6.57 2.96 -1.91
CA LEU A 53 7.39 4.17 -2.09
C LEU A 53 8.88 3.83 -1.94
N GLN A 54 9.25 3.08 -0.91
CA GLN A 54 10.62 2.63 -0.70
C GLN A 54 11.15 1.77 -1.85
N TYR A 55 10.29 0.92 -2.42
CA TYR A 55 10.62 0.10 -3.58
C TYR A 55 10.90 0.95 -4.83
N VAL A 56 10.08 1.99 -5.06
CA VAL A 56 10.28 2.96 -6.15
C VAL A 56 11.54 3.79 -5.94
N ASP A 57 11.81 4.24 -4.71
CA ASP A 57 13.02 5.00 -4.36
C ASP A 57 14.31 4.20 -4.65
N GLN A 58 14.25 2.87 -4.61
CA GLN A 58 15.35 1.97 -4.97
C GLN A 58 15.45 1.68 -6.48
N GLY A 59 14.60 2.30 -7.30
CA GLY A 59 14.54 2.10 -8.75
C GLY A 59 13.66 0.93 -9.21
N GLY A 60 12.85 0.37 -8.31
CA GLY A 60 11.93 -0.71 -8.62
C GLY A 60 10.70 -0.26 -9.44
N ASN A 61 10.14 -1.17 -10.24
CA ASN A 61 8.91 -0.91 -11.01
C ASN A 61 7.64 -1.10 -10.14
N PRO A 62 6.82 -0.06 -9.91
CA PRO A 62 5.64 -0.17 -9.04
C PRO A 62 4.60 -1.21 -9.51
N HIS A 63 4.55 -1.54 -10.80
CA HIS A 63 3.69 -2.60 -11.32
C HIS A 63 4.15 -3.98 -10.84
N GLN A 64 5.47 -4.19 -10.79
CA GLN A 64 6.05 -5.44 -10.33
C GLN A 64 5.79 -5.65 -8.83
N TYR A 65 5.97 -4.60 -8.01
CA TYR A 65 5.61 -4.63 -6.59
C TYR A 65 4.14 -5.06 -6.39
N THR A 66 3.23 -4.47 -7.19
CA THR A 66 1.80 -4.78 -7.10
C THR A 66 1.51 -6.23 -7.47
N ALA A 67 2.17 -6.76 -8.50
CA ALA A 67 2.04 -8.16 -8.90
C ALA A 67 2.52 -9.12 -7.79
N GLU A 68 3.69 -8.86 -7.21
CA GLU A 68 4.27 -9.68 -6.14
C GLU A 68 3.39 -9.72 -4.89
N VAL A 69 2.84 -8.56 -4.48
CA VAL A 69 1.91 -8.48 -3.35
C VAL A 69 0.63 -9.28 -3.63
N PHE A 70 0.10 -9.19 -4.85
CA PHE A 70 -1.09 -9.93 -5.24
C PHE A 70 -0.84 -11.44 -5.25
N GLU A 71 0.27 -11.88 -5.84
CA GLU A 71 0.68 -13.28 -5.87
C GLU A 71 0.90 -13.85 -4.46
N ALA A 72 1.55 -13.08 -3.58
CA ALA A 72 1.71 -13.44 -2.17
C ALA A 72 0.36 -13.60 -1.47
N CYS A 73 -0.58 -12.66 -1.68
CA CYS A 73 -1.93 -12.73 -1.12
C CYS A 73 -2.69 -13.98 -1.60
N VAL A 74 -2.61 -14.30 -2.89
CA VAL A 74 -3.24 -15.51 -3.45
C VAL A 74 -2.66 -16.77 -2.82
N ARG A 75 -1.33 -16.86 -2.73
CA ARG A 75 -0.63 -17.99 -2.10
C ARG A 75 -1.04 -18.15 -0.64
N ASP A 76 -1.07 -17.07 0.13
CA ASP A 76 -1.37 -17.11 1.55
C ASP A 76 -2.84 -17.50 1.78
N ASN A 77 -3.76 -17.01 0.95
CA ASN A 77 -5.16 -17.42 0.98
C ASN A 77 -5.34 -18.92 0.69
N GLN A 78 -4.65 -19.45 -0.32
CA GLN A 78 -4.67 -20.88 -0.63
C GLN A 78 -4.08 -21.72 0.51
N LEU A 79 -2.99 -21.26 1.12
CA LEU A 79 -2.37 -21.91 2.27
C LEU A 79 -3.34 -21.97 3.46
N VAL A 80 -3.97 -20.85 3.81
CA VAL A 80 -4.95 -20.78 4.91
C VAL A 80 -6.14 -21.69 4.62
N LYS A 81 -6.68 -21.66 3.40
CA LYS A 81 -7.74 -22.58 2.98
C LYS A 81 -7.31 -24.05 3.15
N GLY A 82 -6.10 -24.40 2.73
CA GLY A 82 -5.55 -25.75 2.91
C GLY A 82 -5.46 -26.16 4.37
N LYS A 83 -5.02 -25.24 5.26
CA LYS A 83 -4.99 -25.48 6.71
C LYS A 83 -6.38 -25.73 7.28
N VAL A 84 -7.37 -24.91 6.90
CA VAL A 84 -8.77 -25.08 7.34
C VAL A 84 -9.31 -26.44 6.91
N VAL A 85 -9.10 -26.82 5.64
CA VAL A 85 -9.54 -28.11 5.11
C VAL A 85 -8.86 -29.27 5.85
N ALA A 86 -7.54 -29.21 6.06
CA ALA A 86 -6.80 -30.26 6.75
C ALA A 86 -7.26 -30.45 8.20
N VAL A 87 -7.51 -29.34 8.91
CA VAL A 87 -8.05 -29.37 10.27
C VAL A 87 -9.46 -29.97 10.28
N GLN A 88 -10.33 -29.59 9.34
CA GLN A 88 -11.66 -30.18 9.22
C GLN A 88 -11.59 -31.69 8.95
N SER A 89 -10.75 -32.14 8.02
CA SER A 89 -10.57 -33.56 7.72
C SER A 89 -10.05 -34.35 8.93
N LEU A 90 -9.17 -33.77 9.75
CA LEU A 90 -8.75 -34.38 11.00
C LEU A 90 -9.90 -34.51 12.00
N TYR A 91 -10.71 -33.45 12.16
CA TYR A 91 -11.90 -33.51 13.01
C TYR A 91 -12.87 -34.60 12.55
N ASP A 92 -13.13 -34.71 11.25
CA ASP A 92 -14.04 -35.71 10.69
C ASP A 92 -13.52 -37.13 10.95
N ALA A 93 -12.22 -37.36 10.77
CA ALA A 93 -11.59 -38.65 11.04
C ALA A 93 -11.65 -39.04 12.53
N LEU A 94 -11.32 -38.10 13.43
CA LEU A 94 -11.41 -38.33 14.88
C LEU A 94 -12.85 -38.59 15.33
N LEU A 95 -13.81 -37.86 14.77
CA LEU A 95 -15.23 -38.05 15.10
C LEU A 95 -15.76 -39.39 14.59
N ALA A 96 -15.28 -39.86 13.43
CA ALA A 96 -15.61 -41.18 12.90
C ALA A 96 -15.11 -42.30 13.83
N GLU A 97 -13.84 -42.24 14.25
CA GLU A 97 -13.25 -43.18 15.20
C GLU A 97 -13.99 -43.14 16.56
N LEU A 98 -14.28 -41.95 17.07
CA LEU A 98 -15.02 -41.78 18.32
C LEU A 98 -16.45 -42.33 18.22
N THR A 99 -17.12 -42.15 17.07
CA THR A 99 -18.46 -42.70 16.85
C THR A 99 -18.46 -44.23 16.91
N THR A 100 -17.39 -44.87 16.40
CA THR A 100 -17.22 -46.33 16.45
C THR A 100 -16.90 -46.83 17.86
N GLN A 101 -15.98 -46.18 18.58
CA GLN A 101 -15.48 -46.66 19.87
C GLN A 101 -16.38 -46.25 21.05
N GLN A 102 -16.94 -45.03 21.03
CA GLN A 102 -17.71 -44.42 22.12
C GLN A 102 -18.86 -43.54 21.58
N PRO A 103 -19.97 -44.14 21.12
CA PRO A 103 -21.05 -43.43 20.44
C PRO A 103 -21.77 -42.39 21.31
N GLU A 104 -21.87 -42.60 22.62
CA GLU A 104 -22.49 -41.65 23.56
C GLU A 104 -21.70 -40.34 23.65
N VAL A 105 -20.37 -40.43 23.73
CA VAL A 105 -19.48 -39.26 23.78
C VAL A 105 -19.51 -38.49 22.47
N ALA A 106 -19.53 -39.20 21.33
CA ALA A 106 -19.68 -38.57 20.01
C ALA A 106 -21.01 -37.79 19.87
N ALA A 107 -22.12 -38.33 20.39
CA ALA A 107 -23.41 -37.64 20.39
C ALA A 107 -23.40 -36.37 21.25
N ALA A 108 -22.81 -36.43 22.45
CA ALA A 108 -22.65 -35.26 23.32
C ALA A 108 -21.78 -34.17 22.66
N TYR A 109 -20.70 -34.55 21.99
CA TYR A 109 -19.84 -33.61 21.27
C TYR A 109 -20.56 -32.91 20.12
N ARG A 110 -21.34 -33.64 19.29
CA ARG A 110 -22.11 -33.04 18.19
C ARG A 110 -23.12 -32.01 18.71
N ALA A 111 -23.82 -32.31 19.80
CA ALA A 111 -24.76 -31.38 20.42
C ALA A 111 -24.11 -30.07 20.92
N LEU A 112 -22.82 -30.11 21.29
CA LEU A 112 -22.06 -28.90 21.67
C LEU A 112 -21.67 -28.07 20.43
N VAL A 113 -21.26 -28.72 19.35
CA VAL A 113 -20.88 -28.03 18.10
C VAL A 113 -22.08 -27.33 17.45
N ASP A 114 -23.24 -27.99 17.42
CA ASP A 114 -24.47 -27.44 16.84
C ASP A 114 -25.02 -26.23 17.62
N ASN A 115 -24.68 -26.12 18.91
CA ASN A 115 -25.07 -24.99 19.77
C ASN A 115 -24.08 -23.80 19.70
N LYS A 116 -23.07 -23.86 18.83
CA LYS A 116 -22.14 -22.74 18.66
C LYS A 116 -22.87 -21.56 18.00
N PRO A 117 -22.87 -20.36 18.60
CA PRO A 117 -23.44 -19.18 17.95
C PRO A 117 -22.72 -18.91 16.63
N PRO A 118 -23.43 -18.39 15.60
CA PRO A 118 -22.77 -18.00 14.36
C PRO A 118 -21.70 -16.94 14.67
N GLY A 119 -20.47 -17.22 14.21
CA GLY A 119 -19.35 -16.29 14.27
C GLY A 119 -19.46 -15.19 13.25
#